data_AF-A0A067MFL9-F1
#
_entry.id   AF-A0A067MFL9-F1
#
_cell.length_a   1.000
_cell.length_b   1.000
_cell.length_c   1.000
_cell.angle_alpha   90.00
_cell.angle_beta   90.00
_cell.angle_gamma   90.00
#
_symmetry.space_group_name_H-M   'P 1'
#
loop_
_entity.id
_entity.type
_entity.pdbx_description
1 polymer ?
#
loop_
_entity_poly.entity_id
_entity_poly.type
_entity_poly.pdbx_seq_one_letter_code
_entity_poly.pdbx_strand_id
1 'polypeptide(L)'
;QPTLTSAQKDRIKSILPKPNYKIIAATLARIYYAYPNPKEWSYAGLQGALILVHDRAKGGYWFRLIDLSGTRGVTWEHEVHDSLRYKEDRPFFHSFAGDECVIGFIFAEKAEAGALYKKVINRKLGMLVPYPQVTRSTSRSGKVDRSLISMLKMFRHVAHIGYGEKAGFVSHGVDETWQQLLD
;
A
#
# COMPACT_ATOMS: atom_id res chain seq x y z
N GLN A 1 -3.25 -6.67 -19.74
CA GLN A 1 -4.22 -7.80 -19.61
C GLN A 1 -4.13 -8.32 -18.17
N PRO A 2 -5.20 -8.75 -17.48
CA PRO A 2 -5.04 -9.29 -16.14
C PRO A 2 -4.10 -10.50 -16.18
N THR A 3 -3.07 -10.52 -15.33
CA THR A 3 -2.05 -11.58 -15.37
C THR A 3 -2.60 -12.92 -14.89
N LEU A 4 -3.62 -12.87 -14.04
CA LEU A 4 -4.29 -14.05 -13.48
C LEU A 4 -5.53 -14.45 -14.30
N THR A 5 -5.54 -15.70 -14.75
CA THR A 5 -6.68 -16.35 -15.40
C THR A 5 -7.84 -16.59 -14.42
N SER A 6 -9.04 -16.86 -14.95
CA SER A 6 -10.21 -17.19 -14.13
C SER A 6 -9.99 -18.46 -13.28
N ALA A 7 -9.39 -19.50 -13.86
CA ALA A 7 -9.06 -20.74 -13.16
C ALA A 7 -8.09 -20.50 -11.99
N GLN A 8 -7.04 -19.70 -12.19
CA GLN A 8 -6.10 -19.32 -11.12
C GLN A 8 -6.79 -18.53 -10.01
N LYS A 9 -7.71 -17.61 -10.36
CA LYS A 9 -8.49 -16.86 -9.37
C LYS A 9 -9.39 -17.77 -8.53
N ASP A 10 -10.00 -18.78 -9.14
CA ASP A 10 -10.82 -19.74 -8.40
C ASP A 10 -9.97 -20.64 -7.48
N ARG A 11 -8.78 -21.04 -7.93
CA ARG A 11 -7.81 -21.72 -7.07
C ARG A 11 -7.41 -20.89 -5.86
N ILE A 12 -7.12 -19.59 -6.05
CA ILE A 12 -6.79 -18.66 -4.96
C ILE A 12 -7.95 -18.55 -3.96
N LYS A 13 -9.21 -18.44 -4.42
CA LYS A 13 -10.38 -18.37 -3.54
C LYS A 13 -10.63 -19.67 -2.78
N SER A 14 -10.29 -20.81 -3.37
CA SER A 14 -10.40 -22.12 -2.71
C SER A 14 -9.38 -22.26 -1.58
N ILE A 15 -8.16 -21.74 -1.76
CA ILE A 15 -7.10 -21.74 -0.73
C ILE A 15 -7.37 -20.68 0.34
N LEU A 16 -7.89 -19.52 -0.05
CA LEU A 16 -8.21 -18.38 0.83
C LEU A 16 -9.72 -18.14 0.86
N PRO A 17 -10.50 -18.94 1.61
CA PRO A 17 -11.95 -18.82 1.66
C PRO A 17 -12.40 -17.48 2.25
N LYS A 18 -13.38 -16.85 1.58
CA LYS A 18 -13.97 -15.54 1.94
C LYS A 18 -14.38 -15.33 3.41
N PRO A 19 -14.95 -16.31 4.15
CA PRO A 19 -15.33 -16.07 5.55
C PRO A 19 -14.14 -15.63 6.40
N ASN A 20 -12.97 -16.25 6.16
CA ASN A 20 -11.76 -16.05 6.97
C ASN A 20 -10.82 -15.01 6.33
N TYR A 21 -10.88 -14.86 5.00
CA TYR A 21 -9.93 -14.07 4.24
C TYR A 21 -10.62 -13.02 3.36
N LYS A 22 -10.15 -11.77 3.43
CA LYS A 22 -10.53 -10.73 2.47
C LYS A 22 -9.36 -10.44 1.54
N ILE A 23 -9.44 -10.95 0.30
CA ILE A 23 -8.46 -10.68 -0.75
C ILE A 23 -8.59 -9.22 -1.19
N ILE A 24 -7.47 -8.49 -1.15
CA ILE A 24 -7.39 -7.05 -1.47
C ILE A 24 -6.80 -6.85 -2.86
N ALA A 25 -5.73 -7.57 -3.17
CA ALA A 25 -5.07 -7.57 -4.46
C ALA A 25 -4.47 -8.95 -4.73
N ALA A 26 -4.39 -9.32 -6.00
CA ALA A 26 -3.81 -10.56 -6.48
C ALA A 26 -3.08 -10.27 -7.80
N THR A 27 -1.82 -10.68 -7.91
CA THR A 27 -1.00 -10.46 -9.12
C THR A 27 0.09 -11.53 -9.22
N LEU A 28 0.64 -11.75 -10.41
CA LEU A 28 1.79 -12.65 -10.58
C LEU A 28 3.09 -11.96 -10.16
N ALA A 29 3.83 -12.60 -9.26
CA ALA A 29 5.13 -12.12 -8.83
C ALA A 29 6.12 -13.24 -8.50
N ARG A 30 7.39 -12.84 -8.44
CA ARG A 30 8.53 -13.63 -8.00
C ARG A 30 9.17 -12.97 -6.79
N ILE A 31 9.66 -13.77 -5.84
CA ILE A 31 10.30 -13.28 -4.62
C ILE A 31 11.81 -13.40 -4.75
N TYR A 32 12.50 -12.35 -4.35
CA TYR A 32 13.95 -12.24 -4.26
C TYR A 32 14.34 -11.81 -2.85
N TYR A 33 15.50 -12.27 -2.40
CA TYR A 33 16.08 -11.86 -1.13
C TYR A 33 17.43 -11.21 -1.36
N ALA A 34 17.74 -10.17 -0.59
CA ALA A 34 19.08 -9.59 -0.54
C ALA A 34 19.95 -10.36 0.47
N TYR A 35 20.12 -11.66 0.25
CA TYR A 35 20.88 -12.60 1.10
C TYR A 35 21.59 -13.63 0.21
N PRO A 36 22.82 -14.08 0.55
CA PRO A 36 23.63 -13.73 1.73
C PRO A 36 24.32 -12.36 1.64
N ASN A 37 24.40 -11.76 0.46
CA ASN A 37 24.97 -10.43 0.27
C ASN A 37 23.85 -9.37 0.22
N PRO A 38 23.80 -8.40 1.15
CA PRO A 38 22.76 -7.37 1.16
C PRO A 38 22.82 -6.41 -0.04
N LYS A 39 23.90 -6.45 -0.82
CA LYS A 39 24.06 -5.65 -2.05
C LYS A 39 23.60 -6.36 -3.32
N GLU A 40 23.23 -7.64 -3.23
CA GLU A 40 22.85 -8.45 -4.39
C GLU A 40 21.51 -9.14 -4.17
N TRP A 41 20.68 -9.19 -5.22
CA TRP A 41 19.38 -9.86 -5.18
C TRP A 41 19.51 -11.30 -5.67
N SER A 42 19.19 -12.25 -4.78
CA SER A 42 19.14 -13.67 -5.10
C SER A 42 17.69 -14.13 -5.27
N TYR A 43 17.44 -14.90 -6.33
CA TYR A 43 16.11 -15.46 -6.55
C TYR A 43 15.80 -16.52 -5.49
N ALA A 44 14.68 -16.36 -4.78
CA ALA A 44 14.30 -17.26 -3.69
C ALA A 44 13.80 -18.64 -4.18
N GLY A 45 13.66 -18.86 -5.49
CA GLY A 45 12.99 -20.04 -6.03
C GLY A 45 11.46 -19.99 -5.91
N LEU A 46 10.91 -18.87 -5.43
CA LEU A 46 9.48 -18.70 -5.15
C LEU A 46 8.82 -17.84 -6.23
N GLN A 47 7.84 -18.40 -6.92
CA GLN A 47 7.02 -17.70 -7.91
C GLN A 47 5.57 -18.15 -7.86
N GLY A 48 4.65 -17.25 -8.20
CA GLY A 48 3.23 -17.59 -8.23
C GLY A 48 2.33 -16.36 -8.14
N ALA A 49 1.12 -16.55 -7.63
CA ALA A 49 0.21 -15.45 -7.33
C ALA A 49 0.56 -14.84 -5.97
N LEU A 50 1.04 -13.59 -5.97
CA LEU A 50 1.20 -12.79 -4.77
C LEU A 50 -0.13 -12.11 -4.43
N ILE A 51 -0.62 -12.43 -3.25
CA ILE A 51 -1.92 -11.98 -2.74
C ILE A 51 -1.68 -11.10 -1.52
N LEU A 52 -2.23 -9.89 -1.56
CA LEU A 52 -2.42 -9.10 -0.36
C LEU A 52 -3.78 -9.46 0.22
N VAL A 53 -3.80 -10.04 1.41
CA VAL A 53 -5.01 -10.53 2.07
C VAL A 53 -5.12 -9.94 3.47
N HIS A 54 -6.34 -9.66 3.91
CA HIS A 54 -6.64 -9.42 5.32
C HIS A 54 -7.08 -10.74 5.95
N ASP A 55 -6.30 -11.24 6.90
CA ASP A 55 -6.62 -12.44 7.66
C ASP A 55 -7.52 -12.03 8.84
N ARG A 56 -8.78 -12.50 8.84
CA ARG A 56 -9.73 -12.18 9.93
C ARG A 56 -9.49 -13.04 11.16
N ALA A 57 -8.84 -14.20 11.01
CA ALA A 57 -8.57 -15.12 12.11
C ALA A 57 -7.30 -14.71 12.87
N LYS A 58 -6.21 -14.42 12.15
CA LYS A 58 -4.96 -13.90 12.74
C LYS A 58 -5.04 -12.41 13.06
N GLY A 59 -5.91 -11.68 12.36
CA GLY A 59 -5.88 -10.22 12.35
C GLY A 59 -4.79 -9.68 11.42
N GLY A 60 -5.01 -8.47 10.92
CA GLY A 60 -4.00 -7.76 10.13
C GLY A 60 -3.92 -8.20 8.66
N TYR A 61 -2.91 -7.66 7.97
CA TYR A 61 -2.68 -7.89 6.55
C TYR A 61 -1.46 -8.76 6.34
N TRP A 62 -1.56 -9.61 5.32
CA TRP A 62 -0.55 -10.60 5.01
C TRP A 62 -0.28 -10.59 3.52
N PHE A 63 0.99 -10.63 3.14
CA PHE A 63 1.37 -11.05 1.79
C PHE A 63 1.45 -12.57 1.78
N ARG A 64 0.81 -13.21 0.80
CA ARG A 64 0.89 -14.66 0.59
C ARG A 64 1.20 -14.95 -0.86
N LEU A 65 2.19 -15.81 -1.11
CA LEU A 65 2.47 -16.34 -2.43
C LEU A 65 1.83 -17.71 -2.56
N ILE A 66 1.01 -17.88 -3.59
CA ILE A 66 0.38 -19.15 -3.92
C ILE A 66 1.03 -19.70 -5.18
N ASP A 67 1.51 -20.93 -5.11
CA ASP A 67 2.00 -21.64 -6.28
C ASP A 67 0.81 -21.97 -7.22
N LEU A 68 0.93 -21.53 -8.47
CA LEU A 68 -0.08 -21.75 -9.50
C LEU A 68 0.27 -22.92 -10.42
N SER A 69 1.52 -23.39 -10.38
CA SER A 69 2.00 -24.46 -11.27
C SER A 69 1.80 -25.85 -10.66
N GLY A 70 1.74 -25.94 -9.33
CA GLY A 70 1.59 -27.20 -8.61
C GLY A 70 0.40 -27.22 -7.64
N THR A 71 0.45 -28.17 -6.71
CA THR A 71 -0.59 -28.41 -5.70
C THR A 71 -0.28 -27.79 -4.33
N ARG A 72 0.85 -27.08 -4.21
CA ARG A 72 1.47 -26.71 -2.93
C ARG A 72 0.74 -25.63 -2.14
N GLY A 73 -0.29 -24.99 -2.70
CA GLY A 73 -1.07 -23.99 -1.98
C GLY A 73 -0.26 -22.73 -1.69
N VAL A 74 -0.26 -22.27 -0.43
CA VAL A 74 0.56 -21.12 0.01
C VAL A 74 2.00 -21.58 0.22
N THR A 75 2.93 -21.06 -0.58
CA THR A 75 4.36 -21.41 -0.50
C THR A 75 5.18 -20.39 0.26
N TRP A 76 4.62 -19.20 0.50
CA TRP A 76 5.30 -18.13 1.23
C TRP A 76 4.26 -17.20 1.87
N GLU A 77 4.54 -16.73 3.08
CA GLU A 77 3.74 -15.72 3.75
C GLU A 77 4.61 -14.72 4.52
N HIS A 78 4.16 -13.49 4.60
CA HIS A 78 4.79 -12.45 5.41
C HIS A 78 3.74 -11.49 5.96
N GLU A 79 3.84 -11.17 7.24
CA GLU A 79 2.95 -10.25 7.91
C GLU A 79 3.26 -8.79 7.54
N VAL A 80 2.22 -8.02 7.23
CA VAL A 80 2.34 -6.60 6.96
C VAL A 80 2.13 -5.83 8.25
N HIS A 81 3.24 -5.53 8.90
CA HIS A 81 3.29 -4.70 10.10
C HIS A 81 3.04 -3.22 9.78
N ASP A 82 2.56 -2.46 10.78
CA ASP A 82 2.32 -1.01 10.61
C ASP A 82 3.61 -0.24 10.31
N SER A 83 4.73 -0.67 10.89
CA SER A 83 6.07 -0.13 10.64
C SER A 83 6.68 -0.54 9.29
N LEU A 84 6.07 -1.47 8.55
CA LEU A 84 6.63 -2.00 7.30
C LEU A 84 6.83 -0.89 6.26
N ARG A 85 8.08 -0.67 5.84
CA ARG A 85 8.44 0.35 4.85
C ARG A 85 8.48 -0.26 3.46
N TYR A 86 7.32 -0.23 2.80
CA TYR A 86 7.16 -0.70 1.43
C TYR A 86 7.63 0.35 0.43
N LYS A 87 8.52 -0.01 -0.49
CA LYS A 87 9.12 0.88 -1.48
C LYS A 87 8.87 0.37 -2.90
N GLU A 88 8.48 1.27 -3.79
CA GLU A 88 8.47 1.03 -5.24
C GLU A 88 9.80 1.53 -5.81
N ASP A 89 10.85 0.70 -5.78
CA ASP A 89 12.17 1.07 -6.33
C ASP A 89 12.14 1.13 -7.86
N ARG A 90 11.38 0.24 -8.49
CA ARG A 90 11.10 0.27 -9.93
C ARG A 90 9.63 -0.05 -10.18
N PRO A 91 9.09 0.30 -11.35
CA PRO A 91 7.68 0.06 -11.67
C PRO A 91 7.24 -1.41 -11.67
N PHE A 92 8.19 -2.35 -11.76
CA PHE A 92 7.97 -3.80 -11.69
C PHE A 92 8.68 -4.43 -10.49
N PHE A 93 9.42 -3.66 -9.70
CA PHE A 93 10.20 -4.16 -8.58
C PHE A 93 9.95 -3.35 -7.33
N HIS A 94 9.35 -3.99 -6.33
CA HIS A 94 9.12 -3.38 -5.04
C HIS A 94 9.98 -4.08 -3.99
N SER A 95 10.47 -3.32 -3.02
CA SER A 95 11.25 -3.86 -1.92
C SER A 95 10.69 -3.42 -0.57
N PHE A 96 10.96 -4.21 0.45
CA PHE A 96 10.68 -3.87 1.85
C PHE A 96 11.68 -4.59 2.76
N ALA A 97 11.90 -4.01 3.94
CA ALA A 97 12.70 -4.67 4.96
C ALA A 97 11.86 -5.77 5.62
N GLY A 98 12.32 -7.02 5.51
CA GLY A 98 11.87 -8.10 6.39
C GLY A 98 12.71 -8.16 7.66
N ASP A 99 12.46 -9.15 8.50
CA ASP A 99 13.14 -9.32 9.78
C ASP A 99 14.63 -9.65 9.64
N GLU A 100 14.97 -10.58 8.73
CA GLU A 100 16.35 -11.06 8.56
C GLU A 100 17.06 -10.43 7.36
N CYS A 101 16.31 -10.07 6.31
CA CYS A 101 16.87 -9.51 5.09
C CYS A 101 15.85 -8.64 4.34
N VAL A 102 16.33 -7.87 3.36
CA VAL A 102 15.46 -7.11 2.46
C VAL A 102 14.82 -8.07 1.46
N ILE A 103 13.50 -7.97 1.33
CA ILE A 103 12.68 -8.81 0.47
C ILE A 103 12.22 -7.98 -0.73
N GLY A 104 12.34 -8.55 -1.91
CA GLY A 104 11.99 -7.94 -3.18
C GLY A 104 10.91 -8.74 -3.90
N PHE A 105 9.93 -8.04 -4.46
CA PHE A 105 8.93 -8.61 -5.35
C PHE A 105 9.14 -8.09 -6.77
N ILE A 106 9.30 -9.02 -7.71
CA ILE A 106 9.27 -8.71 -9.14
C ILE A 106 7.89 -9.10 -9.68
N PHE A 107 7.18 -8.14 -10.25
CA PHE A 107 5.84 -8.32 -10.81
C PHE A 107 5.91 -8.57 -12.32
N ALA A 108 4.96 -9.35 -12.83
CA ALA A 108 4.83 -9.57 -14.27
C ALA A 108 4.35 -8.30 -15.02
N GLU A 109 3.49 -7.49 -14.40
CA GLU A 109 2.91 -6.30 -15.01
C GLU A 109 3.04 -5.06 -14.10
N LYS A 110 3.54 -3.95 -14.67
CA LYS A 110 3.72 -2.67 -13.97
C LYS A 110 2.41 -2.11 -13.40
N ALA A 111 1.30 -2.25 -14.14
CA ALA A 111 0.02 -1.69 -13.72
C ALA A 111 -0.52 -2.38 -12.45
N GLU A 112 -0.33 -3.70 -12.35
CA GLU A 112 -0.74 -4.47 -11.19
C GLU A 112 0.18 -4.23 -9.99
N ALA A 113 1.50 -4.08 -10.23
CA ALA A 113 2.46 -3.66 -9.23
C ALA A 113 2.03 -2.33 -8.59
N GLY A 114 1.88 -1.28 -9.38
CA GLY A 114 1.46 0.03 -8.88
C GLY A 114 0.09 0.02 -8.20
N ALA A 115 -0.85 -0.82 -8.66
CA ALA A 115 -2.13 -1.01 -7.98
C ALA A 115 -1.96 -1.65 -6.59
N LEU A 116 -1.12 -2.68 -6.47
CA LEU A 116 -0.80 -3.32 -5.19
C LEU A 116 -0.11 -2.34 -4.25
N TYR A 117 0.90 -1.60 -4.73
CA TYR A 117 1.59 -0.57 -3.95
C TYR A 117 0.60 0.44 -3.35
N LYS A 118 -0.29 1.00 -4.17
CA LYS A 118 -1.34 1.92 -3.71
C LYS A 118 -2.25 1.29 -2.66
N LYS A 119 -2.59 0.00 -2.79
CA LYS A 119 -3.42 -0.70 -1.79
C LYS A 119 -2.70 -0.91 -0.47
N VAL A 120 -1.40 -1.18 -0.50
CA VAL A 120 -0.57 -1.31 0.71
C VAL A 120 -0.45 0.06 1.40
N ILE A 121 -0.06 1.10 0.66
CA ILE A 121 0.17 2.44 1.21
C ILE A 121 -1.12 3.09 1.71
N ASN A 122 -2.21 3.10 0.94
CA ASN A 122 -3.49 3.72 1.37
C ASN A 122 -4.02 3.07 2.66
N ARG A 123 -3.71 1.79 2.87
CA ARG A 123 -4.20 1.03 4.02
C ARG A 123 -3.34 1.24 5.26
N LYS A 124 -2.02 1.35 5.09
CA LYS A 124 -1.11 1.83 6.13
C LYS A 124 -1.44 3.28 6.52
N LEU A 125 -1.70 4.14 5.53
CA LEU A 125 -2.06 5.54 5.76
C LEU A 125 -3.41 5.65 6.47
N GLY A 126 -4.39 4.82 6.12
CA GLY A 126 -5.68 4.74 6.82
C GLY A 126 -5.61 4.30 8.28
N MET A 127 -4.49 3.71 8.73
CA MET A 127 -4.24 3.42 10.15
C MET A 127 -3.55 4.59 10.87
N LEU A 128 -2.87 5.48 10.15
CA LEU A 128 -2.16 6.63 10.73
C LEU A 128 -2.98 7.94 10.67
N VAL A 129 -3.85 8.13 9.68
CA VAL A 129 -4.87 9.21 9.60
C VAL A 129 -5.92 8.84 8.54
N PRO A 130 -7.25 8.98 8.77
CA PRO A 130 -8.22 8.76 7.69
C PRO A 130 -8.04 9.87 6.64
N TYR A 131 -7.31 9.56 5.57
CA TYR A 131 -7.29 10.42 4.38
C TYR A 131 -8.69 10.38 3.76
N PRO A 132 -9.41 11.52 3.65
CA PRO A 132 -10.72 11.55 3.03
C PRO A 132 -10.57 11.05 1.59
N GLN A 133 -11.14 9.88 1.32
CA GLN A 133 -11.23 9.37 -0.04
C GLN A 133 -12.13 10.36 -0.79
N VAL A 134 -11.55 11.16 -1.68
CA VAL A 134 -12.33 11.97 -2.63
C VAL A 134 -13.08 10.99 -3.53
N THR A 135 -14.31 10.66 -3.13
CA THR A 135 -15.26 10.02 -4.02
C THR A 135 -15.65 11.08 -5.02
N ARG A 136 -15.25 10.87 -6.28
CA ARG A 136 -15.62 11.73 -7.39
C ARG A 136 -17.09 11.44 -7.71
N SER A 137 -18.00 12.06 -6.95
CA SER A 137 -19.43 12.00 -7.23
C SER A 137 -19.76 12.96 -8.37
N THR A 138 -20.43 12.43 -9.37
CA THR A 138 -20.98 13.16 -10.51
C THR A 138 -21.93 14.25 -10.03
N SER A 139 -21.68 15.47 -10.48
CA SER A 139 -22.46 16.67 -10.21
C SER A 139 -23.94 16.50 -10.56
N ARG A 140 -24.82 16.69 -9.56
CA ARG A 140 -26.16 17.27 -9.79
C ARG A 140 -26.36 18.45 -8.85
N SER A 141 -26.62 19.59 -9.48
CA SER A 141 -26.89 20.89 -8.91
C SER A 141 -28.08 20.86 -7.95
N GLY A 142 -27.94 21.50 -6.79
CA GLY A 142 -29.01 21.66 -5.82
C GLY A 142 -28.52 22.22 -4.49
N LYS A 143 -28.68 23.54 -4.34
CA LYS A 143 -28.53 24.40 -3.14
C LYS A 143 -28.35 23.64 -1.80
N VAL A 144 -27.17 23.77 -1.18
CA VAL A 144 -26.91 23.28 0.19
C VAL A 144 -27.30 24.34 1.22
N ASP A 145 -28.19 23.96 2.13
CA ASP A 145 -28.66 24.79 3.25
C ASP A 145 -27.56 24.92 4.32
N ARG A 146 -27.20 26.16 4.69
CA ARG A 146 -26.09 26.49 5.59
C ARG A 146 -26.31 26.09 7.06
N SER A 147 -27.49 25.55 7.41
CA SER A 147 -27.85 25.20 8.78
C SER A 147 -27.40 23.79 9.19
N LEU A 148 -27.03 22.94 8.22
CA LEU A 148 -26.61 21.54 8.47
C LEU A 148 -25.08 21.38 8.61
N ILE A 149 -24.30 22.44 8.40
CA ILE A 149 -22.82 22.42 8.43
C ILE A 149 -22.29 22.74 9.85
N SER A 150 -23.16 22.93 10.84
CA SER A 150 -22.77 23.32 12.20
C SER A 150 -22.91 22.18 13.22
N MET A 151 -22.27 21.04 12.98
CA MET A 151 -22.04 20.09 14.08
C MET A 151 -20.88 19.12 13.79
N LEU A 152 -19.64 19.62 13.80
CA LEU A 152 -18.43 18.87 14.14
C LEU A 152 -17.34 19.88 14.53
N LYS A 153 -17.21 20.09 15.84
CA LYS A 153 -16.24 20.98 16.45
C LYS A 153 -14.91 20.22 16.51
N MET A 154 -14.04 20.39 15.52
CA MET A 154 -12.57 20.25 15.59
C MET A 154 -11.94 20.38 14.19
N PHE A 155 -11.69 21.61 13.75
CA PHE A 155 -10.70 21.89 12.71
C PHE A 155 -9.47 22.51 13.39
N ARG A 156 -8.32 21.85 13.26
CA ARG A 156 -7.02 22.42 13.62
C ARG A 156 -6.47 23.03 12.33
N HIS A 157 -6.33 24.35 12.28
CA HIS A 157 -5.73 25.06 11.16
C HIS A 157 -4.27 24.60 11.01
N VAL A 158 -3.90 24.08 9.84
CA VAL A 158 -2.50 23.75 9.52
C VAL A 158 -2.06 24.62 8.36
N ALA A 159 -1.12 25.52 8.67
CA ALA A 159 -0.17 26.25 7.83
C ALA A 159 -0.56 26.56 6.37
N HIS A 160 -0.64 27.86 6.07
CA HIS A 160 -0.63 28.37 4.71
C HIS A 160 0.78 28.91 4.40
N ILE A 161 1.46 28.34 3.40
CA ILE A 161 2.67 28.92 2.81
C ILE A 161 2.24 29.52 1.47
N GLY A 162 2.19 30.85 1.41
CA GLY A 162 1.87 31.60 0.21
C GLY A 162 3.09 32.37 -0.29
N TYR A 163 3.21 32.50 -1.61
CA TYR A 163 4.19 33.35 -2.25
C TYR A 163 3.49 34.61 -2.75
N GLY A 164 3.92 35.78 -2.29
CA GLY A 164 3.45 37.08 -2.77
C GLY A 164 4.53 37.81 -3.55
N GLU A 165 4.22 38.25 -4.77
CA GLU A 165 5.17 38.85 -5.72
C GLU A 165 5.92 40.11 -5.22
N LYS A 166 5.55 40.70 -4.08
CA LYS A 166 6.26 41.86 -3.50
C LYS A 166 6.99 41.61 -2.17
N ALA A 167 6.82 40.46 -1.52
CA ALA A 167 7.41 40.20 -0.19
C ALA A 167 8.11 38.84 -0.03
N GLY A 168 8.13 38.00 -1.07
CA GLY A 168 8.74 36.66 -0.99
C GLY A 168 7.93 35.69 -0.12
N PHE A 169 8.58 34.62 0.34
CA PHE A 169 7.95 33.58 1.16
C PHE A 169 7.70 34.07 2.58
N VAL A 170 6.46 33.97 3.06
CA VAL A 170 6.12 34.27 4.45
C VAL A 170 5.38 33.10 5.07
N SER A 171 5.93 32.56 6.15
CA SER A 171 5.34 31.51 6.97
C SER A 171 5.00 32.07 8.35
N HIS A 172 3.78 31.84 8.83
CA HIS A 172 3.42 32.09 10.22
C HIS A 172 2.99 30.78 10.87
N GLY A 173 3.59 30.43 12.01
CA GLY A 173 3.25 29.27 12.82
C GLY A 173 4.01 27.98 12.50
N VAL A 174 5.31 28.07 12.22
CA VAL A 174 6.20 26.90 12.14
C VAL A 174 6.88 26.70 13.50
N ASP A 175 6.79 25.49 14.03
CA ASP A 175 7.38 25.04 15.29
C ASP A 175 8.93 25.24 15.26
N GLU A 176 9.52 25.77 16.34
CA GLU A 176 10.92 26.23 16.45
C GLU A 176 11.99 25.15 16.19
N THR A 177 11.62 23.88 16.10
CA THR A 177 12.55 22.77 15.85
C THR A 177 13.00 22.64 14.39
N TRP A 178 12.43 23.40 13.46
CA TRP A 178 12.84 23.43 12.04
C TRP A 178 13.89 24.50 11.69
N GLN A 179 14.32 25.34 12.65
CA GLN A 179 15.33 26.38 12.41
C GLN A 179 16.80 25.91 12.50
N GLN A 180 17.07 24.62 12.73
CA GLN A 180 18.47 24.11 12.75
C GLN A 180 18.93 23.42 11.46
N LEU A 181 18.17 23.50 10.37
CA LEU A 181 18.59 22.93 9.08
C LEU A 181 18.68 23.97 7.94
N LEU A 182 18.72 25.25 8.28
CA LEU A 182 18.96 26.36 7.35
C LEU A 182 19.75 27.42 8.10
N ASP A 183 21.07 27.28 8.10
CA ASP A 183 21.97 28.45 8.10
C ASP A 183 21.67 29.31 6.86
#